data_AF-A0A660M9I7-F1
#
_entry.id   AF-A0A660M9I7-F1
#
_cell.length_a   1.000
_cell.length_b   1.000
_cell.length_c   1.000
_cell.angle_alpha   90.00
_cell.angle_beta   90.00
_cell.angle_gamma   90.00
#
_symmetry.space_group_name_H-M   'P 1'
#
loop_
_entity.id
_entity.type
_entity.pdbx_description
1 polymer ?
#
loop_
_entity_poly.entity_id
_entity_poly.type
_entity_poly.pdbx_seq_one_letter_code
_entity_poly.pdbx_strand_id
1 'polypeptide(L)'
;MFNKKTINDIDVRGKVILLRADYNVPIEYSESGSAKILNNYRIRASLPTIKNLIERGAKKIIIISHMGRPKSVEGIADLDELEHLPNGTRKYSLRPVFNNLRELLQAEGLNFPMNFHTTPIFPRTRYSVSMKDANDDYKIEMLENLRFSKAEKNNLPEFAEALAQVTGADLFVQDGFGVIHREHTSTSEIAKKLPSVAGLLLEKEYSTILQAFKDPERPFVAVMGGAKISDKLPLIEKFIERADKIIVAGAMANTFLKYLNVEVGKSRIEDGQNEIIEQIFELAERKVGFNGLRSFIILPEDVAVASEFSKDAERIEKPVTAVLENEIILDLGEKSIQRIENEILNVKMIVWNGTIGY
;
A
#
# COMPACT_ATOMS: atom_id res chain seq x y z
N MET A 1 -8.75 -18.41 -8.39
CA MET A 1 -8.19 -19.20 -7.30
C MET A 1 -6.74 -18.78 -7.15
N PHE A 2 -6.28 -18.58 -5.93
CA PHE A 2 -4.89 -18.22 -5.65
C PHE A 2 -4.00 -19.43 -5.96
N ASN A 3 -3.17 -19.35 -7.00
CA ASN A 3 -2.41 -20.49 -7.51
C ASN A 3 -1.04 -20.68 -6.83
N LYS A 4 -0.90 -20.26 -5.56
CA LYS A 4 0.34 -20.38 -4.77
C LYS A 4 0.02 -21.05 -3.44
N LYS A 5 0.99 -21.77 -2.88
CA LYS A 5 0.87 -22.35 -1.54
C LYS A 5 0.73 -21.23 -0.51
N THR A 6 -0.15 -21.44 0.44
CA THR A 6 -0.38 -20.57 1.60
C THR A 6 0.10 -21.24 2.87
N ILE A 7 0.08 -20.51 3.99
CA ILE A 7 0.34 -21.11 5.30
C ILE A 7 -0.64 -22.27 5.61
N ASN A 8 -1.83 -22.32 5.01
CA ASN A 8 -2.81 -23.39 5.24
C ASN A 8 -2.40 -24.72 4.57
N ASP A 9 -1.52 -24.68 3.57
CA ASP A 9 -1.13 -25.86 2.78
C ASP A 9 0.07 -26.63 3.36
N ILE A 10 0.62 -26.18 4.49
CA ILE A 10 1.86 -26.72 5.06
C ILE A 10 1.77 -26.87 6.58
N ASP A 11 2.48 -27.82 7.17
CA ASP A 11 2.64 -27.87 8.63
C ASP A 11 3.66 -26.83 9.10
N VAL A 12 3.29 -26.05 10.10
CA VAL A 12 4.09 -24.98 10.72
C VAL A 12 4.54 -25.34 12.14
N ARG A 13 4.04 -26.45 12.70
CA ARG A 13 4.33 -26.85 14.07
C ARG A 13 5.83 -27.05 14.29
N GLY A 14 6.36 -26.45 15.37
CA GLY A 14 7.77 -26.56 15.73
C GLY A 14 8.74 -25.79 14.84
N LYS A 15 8.27 -25.13 13.77
CA LYS A 15 9.12 -24.39 12.83
C LYS A 15 9.39 -22.95 13.28
N VAL A 16 10.57 -22.45 12.95
CA VAL A 16 10.92 -21.03 13.00
C VAL A 16 10.47 -20.37 11.71
N ILE A 17 9.60 -19.37 11.83
CA ILE A 17 8.95 -18.72 10.69
C ILE A 17 9.57 -17.35 10.46
N LEU A 18 10.08 -17.09 9.27
CA LEU A 18 10.47 -15.75 8.82
C LEU A 18 9.28 -15.09 8.12
N LEU A 19 8.63 -14.13 8.78
CA LEU A 19 7.43 -13.44 8.29
C LEU A 19 7.80 -12.07 7.70
N ARG A 20 7.62 -11.90 6.39
CA ARG A 20 7.71 -10.58 5.74
C ARG A 20 6.36 -9.89 5.76
N ALA A 21 6.22 -8.86 6.59
CA ALA A 21 5.01 -8.04 6.71
C ALA A 21 5.23 -6.63 6.15
N ASP A 22 4.20 -5.96 5.62
CA ASP A 22 4.28 -4.55 5.25
C ASP A 22 3.96 -3.66 6.46
N TYR A 23 4.97 -3.19 7.19
CA TYR A 23 4.76 -2.28 8.33
C TYR A 23 5.21 -0.85 8.05
N ASN A 24 5.25 -0.45 6.78
CA ASN A 24 5.49 0.94 6.43
C ASN A 24 4.23 1.77 6.73
N VAL A 25 4.11 2.23 7.98
CA VAL A 25 2.99 3.03 8.50
C VAL A 25 3.38 4.50 8.65
N PRO A 26 2.43 5.45 8.54
CA PRO A 26 2.72 6.85 8.78
C PRO A 26 3.03 7.08 10.27
N ILE A 27 4.18 7.70 10.54
CA ILE A 27 4.64 8.06 11.88
C ILE A 27 4.89 9.57 11.92
N GLU A 28 4.33 10.22 12.93
CA GLU A 28 4.65 11.58 13.31
C GLU A 28 5.67 11.55 14.46
N TYR A 29 6.70 12.39 14.36
CA TYR A 29 7.71 12.54 15.40
C TYR A 29 7.55 13.88 16.09
N SER A 30 7.50 13.89 17.42
CA SER A 30 7.55 15.13 18.20
C SER A 30 8.93 15.78 18.15
N GLU A 31 9.04 17.03 18.59
CA GLU A 31 10.31 17.73 18.77
C GLU A 31 11.28 16.97 19.70
N SER A 32 10.76 16.23 20.68
CA SER A 32 11.55 15.37 21.57
C SER A 32 11.92 14.00 20.95
N GLY A 33 11.53 13.74 19.71
CA GLY A 33 11.77 12.47 19.02
C GLY A 33 10.84 11.33 19.44
N SER A 34 9.74 11.59 20.16
CA SER A 34 8.73 10.57 20.43
C SER A 34 7.93 10.27 19.17
N ALA A 35 7.58 8.99 18.97
CA ALA A 35 6.92 8.51 17.76
C ALA A 35 5.43 8.23 18.01
N LYS A 36 4.56 8.79 17.16
CA LYS A 36 3.12 8.51 17.14
C LYS A 36 2.73 7.90 15.80
N ILE A 37 2.24 6.66 15.82
CA ILE A 37 1.69 6.03 14.62
C ILE A 37 0.32 6.66 14.33
N LEU A 38 0.17 7.28 13.16
CA LEU A 38 -1.07 7.97 12.77
C LEU A 38 -2.13 6.98 12.28
N ASN A 39 -1.71 5.86 11.69
CA ASN A 39 -2.59 4.79 11.23
C ASN A 39 -1.86 3.43 11.30
N ASN A 40 -2.36 2.52 12.13
CA ASN A 40 -1.77 1.19 12.32
C ASN A 40 -2.46 0.07 11.52
N TYR A 41 -3.28 0.40 10.52
CA TYR A 41 -4.02 -0.57 9.69
C TYR A 41 -3.13 -1.70 9.19
N ARG A 42 -1.94 -1.37 8.67
CA ARG A 42 -1.03 -2.38 8.11
C ARG A 42 -0.46 -3.34 9.16
N ILE A 43 -0.29 -2.88 10.40
CA ILE A 43 0.14 -3.74 11.52
C ILE A 43 -1.01 -4.70 11.85
N ARG A 44 -2.23 -4.15 12.01
CA ARG A 44 -3.45 -4.94 12.30
C ARG A 44 -3.73 -5.97 11.20
N ALA A 45 -3.47 -5.62 9.94
CA ALA A 45 -3.71 -6.49 8.77
C ALA A 45 -2.87 -7.79 8.80
N SER A 46 -1.73 -7.82 9.50
CA SER A 46 -0.90 -9.01 9.66
C SER A 46 -1.31 -9.93 10.82
N LEU A 47 -2.16 -9.44 11.75
CA LEU A 47 -2.56 -10.20 12.93
C LEU A 47 -3.20 -11.55 12.60
N PRO A 48 -4.07 -11.70 11.58
CA PRO A 48 -4.63 -13.00 11.22
C PRO A 48 -3.55 -14.06 10.93
N THR A 49 -2.51 -13.70 10.17
CA THR A 49 -1.39 -14.59 9.86
C THR A 49 -0.60 -14.94 11.12
N ILE A 50 -0.28 -13.95 11.95
CA ILE A 50 0.48 -14.16 13.20
C ILE A 50 -0.28 -15.09 14.16
N LYS A 51 -1.58 -14.83 14.38
CA LYS A 51 -2.45 -15.64 15.24
C LYS A 51 -2.53 -17.08 14.75
N ASN A 52 -2.76 -17.28 13.44
CA ASN A 52 -2.82 -18.61 12.84
C ASN A 52 -1.52 -19.40 13.05
N LEU A 53 -0.36 -18.77 12.86
CA LEU A 53 0.94 -19.41 13.07
C LEU A 53 1.14 -19.80 14.54
N ILE A 54 0.75 -18.95 15.49
CA ILE A 54 0.85 -19.23 16.93
C ILE A 54 -0.06 -20.41 17.32
N GLU A 55 -1.34 -20.35 16.95
CA GLU A 55 -2.35 -21.37 17.26
C GLU A 55 -1.96 -22.75 16.73
N ARG A 56 -1.30 -22.78 15.56
CA ARG A 56 -0.83 -24.02 14.92
C ARG A 56 0.53 -24.51 15.44
N GLY A 57 1.08 -23.83 16.44
CA GLY A 57 2.25 -24.28 17.17
C GLY A 57 3.58 -23.98 16.47
N ALA A 58 3.67 -22.93 15.65
CA ALA A 58 4.96 -22.41 15.19
C ALA A 58 5.88 -22.18 16.39
N LYS A 59 7.15 -22.59 16.32
CA LYS A 59 8.09 -22.46 17.44
C LYS A 59 8.33 -20.99 17.75
N LYS A 60 8.67 -20.21 16.72
CA LYS A 60 9.02 -18.79 16.81
C LYS A 60 8.63 -18.07 15.51
N ILE A 61 8.22 -16.80 15.60
CA ILE A 61 7.95 -15.95 14.44
C ILE A 61 8.93 -14.78 14.45
N ILE A 62 9.78 -14.68 13.43
CA ILE A 62 10.72 -13.58 13.24
C ILE A 62 10.17 -12.69 12.14
N ILE A 63 9.82 -11.46 12.51
CA ILE A 63 9.18 -10.51 11.60
C ILE A 63 10.23 -9.59 10.99
N ILE A 64 10.18 -9.48 9.67
CA ILE A 64 11.00 -8.56 8.89
C ILE A 64 10.13 -7.59 8.13
N SER A 65 10.55 -6.33 8.06
CA SER A 65 9.78 -5.27 7.43
C SER A 65 10.68 -4.11 7.01
N HIS A 66 10.06 -3.07 6.48
CA HIS A 66 10.71 -1.82 6.16
C HIS A 66 9.89 -0.64 6.68
N MET A 67 10.57 0.48 6.91
CA MET A 67 9.95 1.75 7.24
C MET A 67 10.51 2.84 6.34
N GLY A 68 9.63 3.61 5.70
CA GLY A 68 9.96 4.77 4.89
C GLY A 68 11.02 4.51 3.81
N ARG A 69 11.80 5.56 3.56
CA ARG A 69 12.90 5.56 2.58
C ARG A 69 14.16 6.15 3.23
N PRO A 70 14.73 5.48 4.24
CA PRO A 70 15.94 5.98 4.90
C PRO A 70 17.10 6.04 3.90
N LYS A 71 18.12 6.84 4.25
CA LYS A 71 19.49 6.60 3.77
C LYS A 71 19.84 5.13 4.07
N SER A 72 20.53 4.49 3.14
CA SER A 72 20.94 3.09 3.27
C SER A 72 22.46 3.01 3.30
N VAL A 73 23.01 2.13 4.13
CA VAL A 73 24.46 1.99 4.38
C VAL A 73 24.97 0.58 4.07
N GLU A 74 26.30 0.40 3.96
CA GLU A 74 26.93 -0.87 3.58
C GLU A 74 27.02 -1.84 4.76
N GLY A 75 27.27 -1.31 5.96
CA GLY A 75 27.50 -2.12 7.15
C GLY A 75 27.33 -1.37 8.46
N ILE A 76 27.65 -2.08 9.55
CA ILE A 76 27.52 -1.58 10.93
C ILE A 76 28.41 -0.35 11.19
N ALA A 77 29.58 -0.28 10.56
CA ALA A 77 30.53 0.82 10.74
C ALA A 77 29.97 2.18 10.26
N ASP A 78 28.98 2.15 9.38
CA ASP A 78 28.43 3.35 8.74
C ASP A 78 27.08 3.76 9.36
N LEU A 79 26.69 3.15 10.49
CA LEU A 79 25.37 3.37 11.08
C LEU A 79 25.15 4.83 11.53
N ASP A 80 26.20 5.56 11.87
CA ASP A 80 26.11 6.97 12.26
C ASP A 80 25.67 7.87 11.10
N GLU A 81 25.77 7.38 9.85
CA GLU A 81 25.30 8.10 8.67
C GLU A 81 23.77 8.12 8.52
N LEU A 82 23.04 7.27 9.26
CA LEU A 82 21.59 7.20 9.21
C LEU A 82 20.95 8.44 9.85
N GLU A 83 19.72 8.76 9.45
CA GLU A 83 18.96 9.86 10.07
C GLU A 83 18.60 9.54 11.51
N HIS A 84 18.91 10.46 12.43
CA HIS A 84 18.60 10.37 13.85
C HIS A 84 17.55 11.41 14.25
N LEU A 85 16.76 11.07 15.26
CA LEU A 85 15.84 11.95 15.96
C LEU A 85 16.57 12.66 17.10
N PRO A 86 16.00 13.75 17.65
CA PRO A 86 16.61 14.50 18.75
C PRO A 86 16.94 13.68 20.01
N ASN A 87 16.25 12.55 20.22
CA ASN A 87 16.54 11.60 21.31
C ASN A 87 17.63 10.56 20.98
N GLY A 88 18.36 10.73 19.88
CA GLY A 88 19.44 9.83 19.44
C GLY A 88 18.98 8.53 18.79
N THR A 89 17.67 8.29 18.66
CA THR A 89 17.15 7.10 17.98
C THR A 89 17.08 7.30 16.46
N ARG A 90 17.09 6.21 15.68
CA ARG A 90 17.01 6.29 14.21
C ARG A 90 15.60 6.64 13.77
N LYS A 91 15.45 7.66 12.93
CA LYS A 91 14.15 8.18 12.43
C LYS A 91 13.29 7.15 11.70
N TYR A 92 13.88 6.09 11.14
CA TYR A 92 13.14 5.01 10.46
C TYR A 92 13.24 3.67 11.17
N SER A 93 13.49 3.66 12.48
CA SER A 93 13.47 2.42 13.26
C SER A 93 12.06 1.81 13.27
N LEU A 94 12.00 0.47 13.27
CA LEU A 94 10.77 -0.30 13.47
C LEU A 94 10.37 -0.42 14.96
N ARG A 95 11.12 0.17 15.89
CA ARG A 95 10.80 0.13 17.33
C ARG A 95 9.37 0.59 17.66
N PRO A 96 8.84 1.71 17.11
CA PRO A 96 7.46 2.11 17.37
C PRO A 96 6.44 1.08 16.86
N VAL A 97 6.72 0.47 15.70
CA VAL A 97 5.89 -0.59 15.11
C VAL A 97 5.88 -1.83 16.00
N PHE A 98 7.04 -2.25 16.50
CA PHE A 98 7.16 -3.36 17.44
C PHE A 98 6.33 -3.14 18.71
N ASN A 99 6.42 -1.94 19.30
CA ASN A 99 5.66 -1.60 20.50
C ASN A 99 4.15 -1.65 20.23
N ASN A 100 3.68 -1.11 19.09
CA ASN A 100 2.28 -1.15 18.73
C ASN A 100 1.77 -2.57 18.42
N LEU A 101 2.58 -3.40 17.74
CA LEU A 101 2.25 -4.81 17.51
C LEU A 101 2.09 -5.55 18.83
N ARG A 102 2.99 -5.30 19.81
CA ARG A 102 2.91 -5.89 21.14
C ARG A 102 1.60 -5.51 21.84
N GLU A 103 1.24 -4.22 21.85
CA GLU A 103 -0.03 -3.76 22.44
C GLU A 103 -1.25 -4.41 21.77
N LEU A 104 -1.24 -4.53 20.45
CA LEU A 104 -2.31 -5.19 19.70
C LEU A 104 -2.45 -6.67 20.06
N LEU A 105 -1.34 -7.40 20.18
CA LEU A 105 -1.36 -8.82 20.58
C LEU A 105 -1.82 -8.99 22.03
N GLN A 106 -1.38 -8.13 22.94
CA GLN A 106 -1.85 -8.12 24.33
C GLN A 106 -3.37 -7.88 24.43
N ALA A 107 -3.91 -6.95 23.63
CA ALA A 107 -5.34 -6.69 23.55
C ALA A 107 -6.15 -7.90 23.01
N GLU A 108 -5.52 -8.76 22.21
CA GLU A 108 -6.09 -10.02 21.71
C GLU A 108 -5.90 -11.19 22.71
N GLY A 109 -5.40 -10.94 23.92
CA GLY A 109 -5.14 -11.95 24.95
C GLY A 109 -3.86 -12.77 24.73
N LEU A 110 -3.04 -12.40 23.74
CA LEU A 110 -1.79 -13.08 23.39
C LEU A 110 -0.62 -12.46 24.15
N ASN A 111 -0.41 -12.94 25.37
CA ASN A 111 0.64 -12.47 26.27
C ASN A 111 1.81 -13.47 26.30
N PHE A 112 2.92 -13.08 25.70
CA PHE A 112 4.17 -13.83 25.72
C PHE A 112 5.35 -12.86 25.54
N PRO A 113 6.57 -13.28 25.89
CA PRO A 113 7.75 -12.48 25.63
C PRO A 113 7.92 -12.21 24.12
N MET A 114 8.29 -10.97 23.80
CA MET A 114 8.66 -10.55 22.44
C MET A 114 9.98 -9.79 22.47
N ASN A 115 10.79 -9.92 21.42
CA ASN A 115 12.08 -9.21 21.32
C ASN A 115 12.18 -8.33 20.06
N PHE A 116 12.91 -7.24 20.16
CA PHE A 116 13.24 -6.36 19.03
C PHE A 116 14.75 -6.22 18.92
N HIS A 117 15.28 -6.55 17.74
CA HIS A 117 16.70 -6.44 17.43
C HIS A 117 17.00 -5.02 16.96
N THR A 118 17.78 -4.27 17.74
CA THR A 118 18.15 -2.88 17.43
C THR A 118 19.24 -2.75 16.38
N THR A 119 20.05 -3.79 16.19
CA THR A 119 21.16 -3.78 15.23
C THR A 119 20.65 -4.24 13.86
N PRO A 120 20.75 -3.40 12.81
CA PRO A 120 20.36 -3.80 11.46
C PRO A 120 21.21 -4.95 10.92
N ILE A 121 20.62 -5.78 10.06
CA ILE A 121 21.31 -6.89 9.39
C ILE A 121 21.90 -6.41 8.07
N PHE A 122 23.06 -6.96 7.71
CA PHE A 122 23.81 -6.68 6.48
C PHE A 122 24.31 -8.00 5.86
N PRO A 123 24.72 -8.02 4.58
CA PRO A 123 25.22 -9.23 3.92
C PRO A 123 26.34 -9.98 4.65
N ARG A 124 27.18 -9.26 5.42
CA ARG A 124 28.32 -9.83 6.16
C ARG A 124 28.05 -10.00 7.65
N THR A 125 26.79 -9.88 8.09
CA THR A 125 26.44 -10.11 9.50
C THR A 125 26.65 -11.59 9.83
N ARG A 126 27.60 -11.88 10.73
CA ARG A 126 28.01 -13.25 11.10
C ARG A 126 27.57 -13.70 12.50
N TYR A 127 26.93 -12.85 13.28
CA TYR A 127 26.33 -13.30 14.54
C TYR A 127 24.97 -13.94 14.23
N SER A 128 24.68 -15.08 14.83
CA SER A 128 23.29 -15.51 14.96
C SER A 128 22.59 -14.45 15.81
N VAL A 129 21.41 -13.98 15.41
CA VAL A 129 20.44 -13.52 16.41
C VAL A 129 20.45 -14.60 17.48
N SER A 130 20.75 -14.25 18.73
CA SER A 130 21.07 -15.21 19.80
C SER A 130 20.01 -16.31 19.89
N MET A 131 20.21 -17.41 19.17
CA MET A 131 19.31 -18.57 19.14
C MET A 131 19.92 -19.72 19.93
N LYS A 132 21.08 -19.50 20.57
CA LYS A 132 21.88 -20.58 21.17
C LYS A 132 21.42 -21.01 22.55
N ASP A 133 20.67 -20.18 23.26
CA ASP A 133 19.95 -20.66 24.44
C ASP A 133 18.56 -21.06 23.98
N ALA A 134 18.35 -22.38 23.84
CA ALA A 134 17.05 -23.00 23.55
C ALA A 134 15.97 -22.73 24.63
N ASN A 135 16.25 -21.83 25.58
CA ASN A 135 15.39 -21.28 26.62
C ASN A 135 15.00 -19.81 26.36
N ASP A 136 15.24 -19.27 25.16
CA ASP A 136 14.84 -17.90 24.83
C ASP A 136 13.30 -17.87 24.62
N ASP A 137 12.56 -17.51 25.69
CA ASP A 137 11.10 -17.53 25.83
C ASP A 137 10.34 -16.63 24.81
N TYR A 138 11.03 -15.99 23.87
CA TYR A 138 10.44 -15.07 22.91
C TYR A 138 9.66 -15.82 21.82
N LYS A 139 8.34 -15.64 21.81
CA LYS A 139 7.47 -16.21 20.77
C LYS A 139 7.57 -15.44 19.46
N ILE A 140 7.77 -14.13 19.55
CA ILE A 140 7.89 -13.22 18.40
C ILE A 140 9.15 -12.37 18.55
N GLU A 141 9.89 -12.25 17.45
CA GLU A 141 10.98 -11.32 17.32
C GLU A 141 10.75 -10.40 16.12
N MET A 142 11.31 -9.18 16.16
CA MET A 142 11.28 -8.27 15.03
C MET A 142 12.69 -7.76 14.75
N LEU A 143 13.12 -7.87 13.49
CA LEU A 143 14.38 -7.27 13.06
C LEU A 143 14.20 -5.76 12.79
N GLU A 144 15.31 -5.03 12.89
CA GLU A 144 15.33 -3.63 12.50
C GLU A 144 15.05 -3.44 10.99
N ASN A 145 14.70 -2.21 10.60
CA ASN A 145 14.35 -1.82 9.24
C ASN A 145 15.37 -2.32 8.20
N LEU A 146 14.93 -3.23 7.33
CA LEU A 146 15.79 -3.83 6.31
C LEU A 146 16.35 -2.81 5.32
N ARG A 147 15.68 -1.67 5.11
CA ARG A 147 16.15 -0.61 4.22
C ARG A 147 17.29 0.22 4.79
N PHE A 148 17.72 -0.01 6.03
CA PHE A 148 19.00 0.50 6.49
C PHE A 148 20.18 -0.16 5.76
N SER A 149 20.03 -1.40 5.30
CA SER A 149 21.00 -2.01 4.39
C SER A 149 20.75 -1.59 2.95
N LYS A 150 21.78 -1.15 2.23
CA LYS A 150 21.69 -0.95 0.77
C LYS A 150 21.32 -2.23 0.03
N ALA A 151 21.71 -3.37 0.58
CA ALA A 151 21.51 -4.67 -0.04
C ALA A 151 20.04 -5.00 -0.31
N GLU A 152 19.12 -4.53 0.55
CA GLU A 152 17.68 -4.77 0.43
C GLU A 152 17.11 -4.31 -0.92
N LYS A 153 17.41 -3.06 -1.32
CA LYS A 153 16.89 -2.48 -2.57
C LYS A 153 17.62 -2.99 -3.81
N ASN A 154 18.86 -3.44 -3.63
CA ASN A 154 19.71 -3.96 -4.71
C ASN A 154 19.49 -5.46 -4.97
N ASN A 155 18.54 -6.09 -4.27
CA ASN A 155 18.18 -7.50 -4.43
C ASN A 155 19.40 -8.44 -4.31
N LEU A 156 20.29 -8.18 -3.34
CA LEU A 156 21.54 -8.93 -3.21
C LEU A 156 21.32 -10.34 -2.60
N PRO A 157 21.77 -11.42 -3.26
CA PRO A 157 21.64 -12.79 -2.75
C PRO A 157 22.35 -13.03 -1.42
N GLU A 158 23.50 -12.37 -1.19
CA GLU A 158 24.27 -12.49 0.05
C GLU A 158 23.50 -11.95 1.25
N PHE A 159 22.61 -10.98 1.03
CA PHE A 159 21.75 -10.46 2.09
C PHE A 159 20.61 -11.42 2.44
N ALA A 160 20.04 -12.11 1.45
CA ALA A 160 19.07 -13.18 1.71
C ALA A 160 19.70 -14.35 2.47
N GLU A 161 20.95 -14.69 2.13
CA GLU A 161 21.74 -15.70 2.84
C GLU A 161 21.97 -15.28 4.30
N ALA A 162 22.39 -14.03 4.53
CA ALA A 162 22.56 -13.49 5.88
C ALA A 162 21.24 -13.52 6.66
N LEU A 163 20.11 -13.13 6.07
CA LEU A 163 18.80 -13.20 6.73
C LEU A 163 18.44 -14.64 7.11
N ALA A 164 18.59 -15.61 6.21
CA ALA A 164 18.32 -17.02 6.50
C ALA A 164 19.23 -17.56 7.62
N GLN A 165 20.53 -17.29 7.56
CA GLN A 165 21.51 -17.75 8.55
C GLN A 165 21.30 -17.11 9.93
N VAL A 166 21.12 -15.79 9.97
CA VAL A 166 20.93 -15.02 11.21
C VAL A 166 19.66 -15.46 11.93
N THR A 167 18.59 -15.71 11.18
CA THR A 167 17.27 -16.06 11.74
C THR A 167 17.11 -17.54 12.01
N GLY A 168 17.87 -18.42 11.33
CA GLY A 168 17.71 -19.87 11.42
C GLY A 168 16.30 -20.32 11.04
N ALA A 169 15.65 -19.61 10.12
CA ALA A 169 14.27 -19.88 9.76
C ALA A 169 14.13 -21.16 8.92
N ASP A 170 13.10 -21.96 9.23
CA ASP A 170 12.75 -23.16 8.48
C ASP A 170 11.81 -22.86 7.31
N LEU A 171 11.07 -21.76 7.41
CA LEU A 171 10.02 -21.36 6.46
C LEU A 171 9.99 -19.84 6.31
N PHE A 172 9.86 -19.39 5.06
CA PHE A 172 9.53 -18.02 4.72
C PHE A 172 8.02 -17.85 4.44
N VAL A 173 7.42 -16.85 5.07
CA VAL A 173 6.03 -16.44 4.82
C VAL A 173 6.01 -15.02 4.29
N GLN A 174 5.55 -14.86 3.05
CA GLN A 174 5.34 -13.55 2.44
C GLN A 174 3.92 -13.08 2.72
N ASP A 175 3.77 -12.02 3.51
CA ASP A 175 2.45 -11.48 3.90
C ASP A 175 2.31 -9.98 3.61
N GLY A 176 3.29 -9.36 2.95
CA GLY A 176 3.25 -7.94 2.58
C GLY A 176 2.80 -7.70 1.14
N PHE A 177 1.49 -7.67 0.86
CA PHE A 177 0.98 -7.39 -0.50
C PHE A 177 1.51 -6.07 -1.11
N GLY A 178 1.62 -5.01 -0.29
CA GLY A 178 2.13 -3.72 -0.73
C GLY A 178 3.60 -3.70 -1.16
N VAL A 179 4.37 -4.76 -0.90
CA VAL A 179 5.82 -4.81 -1.21
C VAL A 179 6.21 -5.81 -2.29
N ILE A 180 5.34 -6.76 -2.65
CA ILE A 180 5.68 -7.84 -3.60
C ILE A 180 5.89 -7.36 -5.04
N HIS A 181 5.39 -6.16 -5.40
CA HIS A 181 5.57 -5.59 -6.73
C HIS A 181 7.01 -5.10 -6.97
N ARG A 182 7.89 -5.19 -5.96
CA ARG A 182 9.30 -4.82 -6.05
C ARG A 182 10.16 -6.05 -5.83
N GLU A 183 11.16 -6.18 -6.69
CA GLU A 183 12.19 -7.20 -6.57
C GLU A 183 13.25 -6.73 -5.56
N HIS A 184 12.97 -6.86 -4.27
CA HIS A 184 13.91 -6.61 -3.18
C HIS A 184 14.38 -7.93 -2.58
N THR A 185 15.51 -7.90 -1.87
CA THR A 185 16.05 -9.12 -1.24
C THR A 185 15.03 -9.81 -0.35
N SER A 186 14.34 -9.05 0.52
CA SER A 186 13.35 -9.59 1.47
C SER A 186 12.01 -10.01 0.86
N THR A 187 11.82 -9.79 -0.45
CA THR A 187 10.59 -10.18 -1.17
C THR A 187 10.84 -11.21 -2.26
N SER A 188 12.03 -11.20 -2.89
CA SER A 188 12.41 -12.05 -4.01
C SER A 188 13.53 -13.03 -3.63
N GLU A 189 14.76 -12.57 -3.37
CA GLU A 189 15.90 -13.48 -3.14
C GLU A 189 15.69 -14.41 -1.94
N ILE A 190 15.10 -13.92 -0.84
CA ILE A 190 14.84 -14.75 0.34
C ILE A 190 13.93 -15.94 0.03
N ALA A 191 13.01 -15.80 -0.92
CA ALA A 191 12.10 -16.87 -1.30
C ALA A 191 12.79 -18.00 -2.09
N LYS A 192 13.97 -17.71 -2.67
CA LYS A 192 14.84 -18.71 -3.33
C LYS A 192 15.69 -19.47 -2.31
N LYS A 193 15.87 -18.93 -1.09
CA LYS A 193 16.71 -19.49 -0.03
C LYS A 193 15.95 -20.40 0.93
N LEU A 194 14.67 -20.13 1.15
CA LEU A 194 13.83 -20.86 2.10
C LEU A 194 12.58 -21.42 1.41
N PRO A 195 12.04 -22.57 1.89
CA PRO A 195 10.68 -22.96 1.54
C PRO A 195 9.72 -21.80 1.81
N SER A 196 8.91 -21.46 0.81
CA SER A 196 8.17 -20.20 0.79
C SER A 196 6.69 -20.39 0.54
N VAL A 197 5.85 -19.71 1.34
CA VAL A 197 4.40 -19.68 1.19
C VAL A 197 3.86 -18.26 1.35
N ALA A 198 2.64 -18.02 0.87
CA ALA A 198 1.91 -16.79 1.14
C ALA A 198 1.26 -16.82 2.54
N GLY A 199 1.25 -15.67 3.21
CA GLY A 199 0.40 -15.44 4.37
C GLY A 199 -1.05 -15.10 3.97
N LEU A 200 -1.92 -14.96 4.97
CA LEU A 200 -3.36 -14.77 4.77
C LEU A 200 -3.69 -13.39 4.19
N LEU A 201 -2.90 -12.35 4.50
CA LEU A 201 -3.12 -11.02 3.95
C LEU A 201 -2.80 -11.03 2.46
N LEU A 202 -1.67 -11.61 2.05
CA LEU A 202 -1.31 -11.72 0.65
C LEU A 202 -2.35 -12.52 -0.15
N GLU A 203 -2.77 -13.68 0.36
CA GLU A 203 -3.81 -14.50 -0.27
C GLU A 203 -5.11 -13.72 -0.45
N LYS A 204 -5.56 -13.03 0.61
CA LYS A 204 -6.79 -12.24 0.61
C LYS A 204 -6.73 -11.10 -0.40
N GLU A 205 -5.68 -10.29 -0.38
CA GLU A 205 -5.53 -9.14 -1.28
C GLU A 205 -5.52 -9.59 -2.74
N TYR A 206 -4.71 -10.61 -3.07
CA TYR A 206 -4.66 -11.14 -4.43
C TYR A 206 -6.01 -11.70 -4.87
N SER A 207 -6.67 -12.49 -4.02
CA SER A 207 -7.94 -13.13 -4.35
C SER A 207 -9.06 -12.10 -4.53
N THR A 208 -9.08 -11.06 -3.70
CA THR A 208 -10.06 -9.96 -3.78
C THR A 208 -9.91 -9.22 -5.10
N ILE A 209 -8.68 -8.84 -5.47
CA ILE A 209 -8.40 -8.16 -6.75
C ILE A 209 -8.75 -9.08 -7.92
N LEU A 210 -8.33 -10.34 -7.88
CA LEU A 210 -8.60 -11.28 -8.97
C LEU A 210 -10.11 -11.50 -9.15
N GLN A 211 -10.87 -11.63 -8.07
CA GLN A 211 -12.32 -11.78 -8.12
C GLN A 211 -12.97 -10.54 -8.73
N ALA A 212 -12.56 -9.34 -8.29
CA ALA A 212 -13.08 -8.09 -8.81
C ALA A 212 -12.88 -7.92 -10.33
N PHE A 213 -11.77 -8.43 -10.89
CA PHE A 213 -11.52 -8.33 -12.33
C PHE A 213 -12.00 -9.54 -13.16
N LYS A 214 -12.10 -10.74 -12.56
CA LYS A 214 -12.51 -11.95 -13.26
C LYS A 214 -14.03 -12.05 -13.40
N ASP A 215 -14.74 -11.92 -12.28
CA ASP A 215 -16.19 -12.09 -12.18
C ASP A 215 -16.75 -11.09 -11.15
N PRO A 216 -16.81 -9.79 -11.51
CA PRO A 216 -17.27 -8.75 -10.59
C PRO A 216 -18.75 -8.94 -10.25
N GLU A 217 -19.10 -8.76 -8.98
CA GLU A 217 -20.51 -8.65 -8.60
C GLU A 217 -21.13 -7.39 -9.22
N ARG A 218 -22.31 -7.54 -9.84
CA ARG A 218 -22.95 -6.47 -10.61
C ARG A 218 -24.19 -5.89 -9.89
N PRO A 219 -24.42 -4.57 -9.97
CA PRO A 219 -23.64 -3.59 -10.72
C PRO A 219 -22.24 -3.36 -10.13
N PHE A 220 -21.23 -3.20 -11.00
CA PHE A 220 -19.84 -2.91 -10.66
C PHE A 220 -19.49 -1.48 -11.11
N VAL A 221 -19.10 -0.62 -10.17
CA VAL A 221 -18.65 0.74 -10.45
C VAL A 221 -17.16 0.88 -10.15
N ALA A 222 -16.41 1.42 -11.10
CA ALA A 222 -15.02 1.82 -10.91
C ALA A 222 -14.95 3.33 -10.62
N VAL A 223 -14.17 3.74 -9.62
CA VAL A 223 -13.91 5.15 -9.30
C VAL A 223 -12.43 5.45 -9.52
N MET A 224 -12.15 6.42 -10.38
CA MET A 224 -10.82 6.85 -10.76
C MET A 224 -10.61 8.29 -10.34
N GLY A 225 -9.74 8.46 -9.34
CA GLY A 225 -9.31 9.78 -8.86
C GLY A 225 -7.81 10.01 -9.09
N GLY A 226 -7.24 11.00 -8.41
CA GLY A 226 -5.84 11.35 -8.50
C GLY A 226 -5.55 12.36 -9.61
N ALA A 227 -4.29 12.46 -10.03
CA ALA A 227 -3.82 13.61 -10.81
C ALA A 227 -3.23 13.30 -12.19
N LYS A 228 -2.95 12.03 -12.51
CA LYS A 228 -2.33 11.62 -13.78
C LYS A 228 -3.16 10.52 -14.44
N ILE A 229 -3.43 10.69 -15.73
CA ILE A 229 -4.13 9.75 -16.60
C ILE A 229 -3.13 8.73 -17.16
N SER A 230 -1.94 9.19 -17.55
CA SER A 230 -0.90 8.36 -18.19
C SER A 230 -0.52 7.13 -17.36
N ASP A 231 -0.36 7.31 -16.05
CA ASP A 231 -0.05 6.23 -15.09
C ASP A 231 -1.20 5.22 -14.92
N LYS A 232 -2.40 5.52 -15.44
CA LYS A 232 -3.64 4.77 -15.20
C LYS A 232 -4.25 4.14 -16.45
N LEU A 233 -3.70 4.36 -17.64
CA LEU A 233 -4.30 3.86 -18.88
C LEU A 233 -4.57 2.34 -18.85
N PRO A 234 -3.62 1.46 -18.47
CA PRO A 234 -3.90 0.02 -18.41
C PRO A 234 -5.00 -0.34 -17.40
N LEU A 235 -5.16 0.45 -16.34
CA LEU A 235 -6.22 0.25 -15.36
C LEU A 235 -7.58 0.73 -15.90
N ILE A 236 -7.59 1.87 -16.61
CA ILE A 236 -8.77 2.41 -17.28
C ILE A 236 -9.30 1.40 -18.30
N GLU A 237 -8.44 0.85 -19.15
CA GLU A 237 -8.81 -0.19 -20.12
C GLU A 237 -9.49 -1.39 -19.44
N LYS A 238 -8.92 -1.87 -18.33
CA LYS A 238 -9.48 -2.98 -17.55
C LYS A 238 -10.82 -2.64 -16.92
N PHE A 239 -11.00 -1.41 -16.45
CA PHE A 239 -12.30 -0.95 -15.96
C PHE A 239 -13.31 -0.79 -17.09
N ILE A 240 -12.91 -0.27 -18.26
CA ILE A 240 -13.80 -0.19 -19.42
C ILE A 240 -14.28 -1.58 -19.80
N GLU A 241 -13.41 -2.59 -19.84
CA GLU A 241 -13.83 -3.97 -20.12
C GLU A 241 -14.86 -4.48 -19.10
N ARG A 242 -14.66 -4.23 -17.80
CA ARG A 242 -15.36 -4.97 -16.72
C ARG A 242 -16.49 -4.22 -16.01
N ALA A 243 -16.32 -2.93 -15.75
CA ALA A 243 -17.26 -2.11 -14.98
C ALA A 243 -18.56 -1.87 -15.73
N ASP A 244 -19.65 -1.68 -15.00
CA ASP A 244 -20.92 -1.18 -15.53
C ASP A 244 -20.92 0.34 -15.66
N LYS A 245 -20.19 1.04 -14.78
CA LYS A 245 -19.94 2.49 -14.85
C LYS A 245 -18.55 2.84 -14.33
N ILE A 246 -18.02 3.95 -14.81
CA ILE A 246 -16.72 4.51 -14.44
C ILE A 246 -16.93 5.96 -14.03
N ILE A 247 -16.57 6.29 -12.80
CA ILE A 247 -16.57 7.65 -12.28
C ILE A 247 -15.14 8.18 -12.39
N VAL A 248 -14.96 9.32 -13.06
CA VAL A 248 -13.67 10.03 -13.14
C VAL A 248 -13.79 11.32 -12.33
N ALA A 249 -12.93 11.47 -11.34
CA ALA A 249 -12.92 12.61 -10.43
C ALA A 249 -11.47 13.02 -10.08
N GLY A 250 -11.30 13.98 -9.18
CA GLY A 250 -9.98 14.53 -8.84
C GLY A 250 -9.35 15.33 -9.97
N ALA A 251 -8.08 15.68 -9.82
CA ALA A 251 -7.37 16.50 -10.79
C ALA A 251 -7.31 15.88 -12.20
N MET A 252 -7.37 14.55 -12.34
CA MET A 252 -7.42 13.91 -13.66
C MET A 252 -8.70 14.25 -14.43
N ALA A 253 -9.83 14.47 -13.75
CA ALA A 253 -11.08 14.87 -14.39
C ALA A 253 -10.95 16.21 -15.14
N ASN A 254 -10.11 17.12 -14.66
CA ASN A 254 -9.85 18.40 -15.34
C ASN A 254 -9.28 18.21 -16.74
N THR A 255 -8.49 17.15 -16.97
CA THR A 255 -7.92 16.87 -18.30
C THR A 255 -9.01 16.34 -19.25
N PHE A 256 -9.96 15.52 -18.74
CA PHE A 256 -11.15 15.11 -19.50
C PHE A 256 -12.04 16.33 -19.82
N LEU A 257 -12.28 17.21 -18.85
CA LEU A 257 -13.07 18.43 -19.04
C LEU A 257 -12.41 19.34 -20.09
N LYS A 258 -11.09 19.55 -20.02
CA LYS A 258 -10.35 20.36 -21.01
C LYS A 258 -10.43 19.75 -22.41
N TYR A 259 -10.30 18.44 -22.55
CA TYR A 259 -10.49 17.73 -23.83
C TYR A 259 -11.89 17.95 -24.41
N LEU A 260 -12.92 18.02 -23.56
CA LEU A 260 -14.31 18.34 -23.93
C LEU A 260 -14.56 19.84 -24.13
N ASN A 261 -13.50 20.66 -24.28
CA ASN A 261 -13.55 22.12 -24.44
C ASN A 261 -14.20 22.88 -23.28
N VAL A 262 -14.13 22.34 -22.06
CA VAL A 262 -14.56 23.04 -20.84
C VAL A 262 -13.37 23.85 -20.29
N GLU A 263 -13.63 25.10 -19.88
CA GLU A 263 -12.63 25.91 -19.18
C GLU A 263 -12.36 25.35 -17.79
N VAL A 264 -11.09 25.22 -17.43
CA VAL A 264 -10.65 24.70 -16.12
C VAL A 264 -9.75 25.70 -15.40
N GLY A 265 -9.53 26.89 -15.93
CA GLY A 265 -8.70 27.92 -15.32
C GLY A 265 -7.26 27.46 -15.10
N LYS A 266 -6.74 27.69 -13.89
CA LYS A 266 -5.41 27.28 -13.43
C LYS A 266 -5.38 25.87 -12.86
N SER A 267 -6.44 25.08 -13.05
CA SER A 267 -6.51 23.72 -12.54
C SER A 267 -5.40 22.84 -13.09
N ARG A 268 -4.97 21.86 -12.28
CA ARG A 268 -3.99 20.87 -12.72
C ARG A 268 -4.57 20.03 -13.85
N ILE A 269 -3.89 20.04 -14.99
CA ILE A 269 -4.12 19.17 -16.14
C ILE A 269 -2.84 18.39 -16.48
N GLU A 270 -2.99 17.33 -17.26
CA GLU A 270 -1.86 16.64 -17.88
C GLU A 270 -1.89 16.96 -19.38
N ASP A 271 -0.94 17.79 -19.84
CA ASP A 271 -0.87 18.19 -21.24
C ASP A 271 -0.53 17.00 -22.16
N GLY A 272 -0.96 17.08 -23.42
CA GLY A 272 -0.65 16.09 -24.45
C GLY A 272 -1.36 14.73 -24.29
N GLN A 273 -2.41 14.65 -23.46
CA GLN A 273 -3.16 13.40 -23.24
C GLN A 273 -4.39 13.24 -24.17
N ASN A 274 -4.56 14.10 -25.17
CA ASN A 274 -5.73 14.09 -26.05
C ASN A 274 -5.92 12.74 -26.76
N GLU A 275 -4.84 12.17 -27.29
CA GLU A 275 -4.87 10.85 -27.96
C GLU A 275 -5.29 9.74 -26.98
N ILE A 276 -4.84 9.81 -25.72
CA ILE A 276 -5.21 8.83 -24.69
C ILE A 276 -6.68 8.95 -24.32
N ILE A 277 -7.18 10.18 -24.15
CA ILE A 277 -8.59 10.42 -23.83
C ILE A 277 -9.49 9.99 -24.98
N GLU A 278 -9.09 10.26 -26.22
CA GLU A 278 -9.78 9.79 -27.42
C GLU A 278 -9.87 8.25 -27.44
N GLN A 279 -8.76 7.55 -27.21
CA GLN A 279 -8.75 6.08 -27.10
C GLN A 279 -9.67 5.56 -25.99
N ILE A 280 -9.74 6.25 -24.84
CA ILE A 280 -10.63 5.90 -23.73
C ILE A 280 -12.09 6.02 -24.15
N PHE A 281 -12.47 7.12 -24.81
CA PHE A 281 -13.84 7.30 -25.32
C PHE A 281 -14.17 6.28 -26.41
N GLU A 282 -13.26 5.98 -27.33
CA GLU A 282 -13.47 4.95 -28.36
C GLU A 282 -13.68 3.55 -27.76
N LEU A 283 -12.89 3.19 -26.74
CA LEU A 283 -13.06 1.92 -26.02
C LEU A 283 -14.42 1.86 -25.30
N ALA A 284 -14.81 2.94 -24.63
CA ALA A 284 -16.10 3.04 -23.97
C ALA A 284 -17.26 2.98 -24.99
N GLU A 285 -17.15 3.70 -26.09
CA GLU A 285 -18.17 3.75 -27.13
C GLU A 285 -18.36 2.38 -27.78
N ARG A 286 -17.28 1.66 -28.07
CA ARG A 286 -17.35 0.27 -28.55
C ARG A 286 -18.11 -0.65 -27.60
N LYS A 287 -18.09 -0.37 -26.29
CA LYS A 287 -18.78 -1.18 -25.28
C LYS A 287 -20.25 -0.80 -25.10
N VAL A 288 -20.55 0.49 -24.95
CA VAL A 288 -21.90 0.96 -24.55
C VAL A 288 -22.66 1.70 -25.65
N GLY A 289 -22.04 1.92 -26.81
CA GLY A 289 -22.53 2.77 -27.89
C GLY A 289 -22.46 4.27 -27.53
N PHE A 290 -22.55 5.13 -28.55
CA PHE A 290 -22.46 6.58 -28.39
C PHE A 290 -23.46 7.14 -27.36
N ASN A 291 -24.72 6.69 -27.42
CA ASN A 291 -25.78 7.15 -26.50
C ASN A 291 -25.55 6.71 -25.04
N GLY A 292 -24.76 5.66 -24.82
CA GLY A 292 -24.44 5.13 -23.49
C GLY A 292 -23.25 5.82 -22.82
N LEU A 293 -22.43 6.57 -23.57
CA LEU A 293 -21.16 7.13 -23.08
C LEU A 293 -21.32 7.98 -21.82
N ARG A 294 -22.29 8.90 -21.79
CA ARG A 294 -22.49 9.83 -20.65
C ARG A 294 -22.96 9.13 -19.37
N SER A 295 -23.62 7.98 -19.50
CA SER A 295 -24.05 7.16 -18.37
C SER A 295 -22.98 6.15 -17.93
N PHE A 296 -22.05 5.83 -18.84
CA PHE A 296 -20.95 4.91 -18.58
C PHE A 296 -19.73 5.62 -17.98
N ILE A 297 -19.26 6.72 -18.59
CA ILE A 297 -18.20 7.58 -18.03
C ILE A 297 -18.87 8.79 -17.38
N ILE A 298 -18.83 8.82 -16.05
CA ILE A 298 -19.39 9.88 -15.23
C ILE A 298 -18.27 10.86 -14.91
N LEU A 299 -18.37 12.07 -15.48
CA LEU A 299 -17.53 13.23 -15.17
C LEU A 299 -18.28 14.20 -14.24
N PRO A 300 -17.57 15.10 -13.53
CA PRO A 300 -18.19 16.14 -12.73
C PRO A 300 -19.07 17.07 -13.58
N GLU A 301 -20.24 17.43 -13.07
CA GLU A 301 -21.16 18.42 -13.68
C GLU A 301 -21.00 19.81 -13.05
N ASP A 302 -20.51 19.83 -11.82
CA ASP A 302 -20.13 21.01 -11.05
C ASP A 302 -18.87 20.71 -10.22
N VAL A 303 -18.20 21.78 -9.83
CA VAL A 303 -16.88 21.75 -9.21
C VAL A 303 -16.80 22.77 -8.10
N ALA A 304 -15.97 22.47 -7.11
CA ALA A 304 -15.57 23.39 -6.08
C ALA A 304 -14.21 24.00 -6.45
N VAL A 305 -14.19 25.32 -6.58
CA VAL A 305 -13.01 26.09 -6.97
C VAL A 305 -12.55 27.02 -5.87
N ALA A 306 -11.28 27.42 -5.95
CA ALA A 306 -10.69 28.50 -5.17
C ALA A 306 -9.74 29.32 -6.04
N SER A 307 -9.35 30.51 -5.57
CA SER A 307 -8.34 31.36 -6.22
C SER A 307 -6.91 30.88 -5.98
N GLU A 308 -6.68 30.13 -4.89
CA GLU A 308 -5.38 29.62 -4.47
C GLU A 308 -5.48 28.26 -3.76
N PHE A 309 -4.36 27.57 -3.66
CA PHE A 309 -4.24 26.29 -2.97
C PHE A 309 -3.84 26.51 -1.50
N SER A 310 -4.84 26.78 -0.65
CA SER A 310 -4.65 27.03 0.78
C SER A 310 -5.77 26.38 1.60
N LYS A 311 -5.48 26.07 2.87
CA LYS A 311 -6.51 25.61 3.83
C LYS A 311 -7.53 26.67 4.17
N ASP A 312 -7.15 27.94 4.00
CA ASP A 312 -7.98 29.11 4.33
C ASP A 312 -8.70 29.68 3.10
N ALA A 313 -8.53 29.06 1.94
CA ALA A 313 -9.15 29.52 0.70
C ALA A 313 -10.68 29.33 0.73
N GLU A 314 -11.42 30.31 0.20
CA GLU A 314 -12.87 30.23 0.08
C GLU A 314 -13.27 29.17 -0.97
N ARG A 315 -14.11 28.21 -0.56
CA ARG A 315 -14.66 27.18 -1.44
C ARG A 315 -15.89 27.72 -2.16
N ILE A 316 -15.79 27.91 -3.48
CA ILE A 316 -16.87 28.41 -4.33
C ILE A 316 -17.34 27.28 -5.23
N GLU A 317 -18.62 26.90 -5.13
CA GLU A 317 -19.20 25.90 -6.02
C GLU A 317 -19.79 26.52 -7.29
N LYS A 318 -19.58 25.85 -8.43
CA LYS A 318 -20.12 26.29 -9.73
C LYS A 318 -20.24 25.16 -10.74
N PRO A 319 -21.17 25.26 -11.71
CA PRO A 319 -21.18 24.37 -12.86
C PRO A 319 -19.83 24.38 -13.57
N VAL A 320 -19.43 23.25 -14.16
CA VAL A 320 -18.15 23.15 -14.90
C VAL A 320 -18.04 24.18 -16.04
N THR A 321 -19.17 24.63 -16.58
CA THR A 321 -19.23 25.65 -17.64
C THR A 321 -19.00 27.09 -17.18
N ALA A 322 -18.84 27.33 -15.87
CA ALA A 322 -18.74 28.66 -15.28
C ALA A 322 -17.41 28.92 -14.55
N VAL A 323 -16.43 28.02 -14.71
CA VAL A 323 -15.09 28.17 -14.15
C VAL A 323 -14.35 29.33 -14.83
N LEU A 324 -13.75 30.21 -14.05
CA LEU A 324 -13.03 31.38 -14.53
C LEU A 324 -11.54 31.08 -14.74
N GLU A 325 -10.88 31.83 -15.62
CA GLU A 325 -9.46 31.64 -15.97
C GLU A 325 -8.51 31.70 -14.76
N ASN A 326 -8.86 32.48 -13.73
CA ASN A 326 -8.03 32.69 -12.54
C ASN A 326 -8.28 31.67 -11.42
N GLU A 327 -9.20 30.74 -11.59
CA GLU A 327 -9.63 29.78 -10.56
C GLU A 327 -8.97 28.42 -10.70
N ILE A 328 -8.97 27.65 -9.60
CA ILE A 328 -8.42 26.31 -9.50
C ILE A 328 -9.53 25.38 -9.00
N ILE A 329 -9.86 24.35 -9.78
CA ILE A 329 -10.74 23.25 -9.38
C ILE A 329 -9.98 22.36 -8.40
N LEU A 330 -10.49 22.27 -7.17
CA LEU A 330 -9.87 21.51 -6.07
C LEU A 330 -10.70 20.30 -5.66
N ASP A 331 -12.01 20.33 -5.82
CA ASP A 331 -12.90 19.24 -5.41
C ASP A 331 -14.18 19.21 -6.27
N LEU A 332 -15.01 18.20 -6.06
CA LEU A 332 -16.34 18.08 -6.64
C LEU A 332 -17.31 19.13 -6.06
N GLY A 333 -18.25 19.59 -6.88
CA GLY A 333 -19.41 20.34 -6.40
C GLY A 333 -20.49 19.43 -5.83
N GLU A 334 -21.47 20.02 -5.13
CA GLU A 334 -22.51 19.28 -4.43
C GLU A 334 -23.37 18.43 -5.39
N LYS A 335 -23.66 18.91 -6.61
CA LYS A 335 -24.49 18.15 -7.56
C LYS A 335 -23.77 16.91 -8.07
N SER A 336 -22.47 17.01 -8.31
CA SER A 336 -21.63 15.90 -8.74
C SER A 336 -21.52 14.86 -7.63
N ILE A 337 -21.39 15.30 -6.37
CA ILE A 337 -21.42 14.41 -5.19
C ILE A 337 -22.76 13.69 -5.13
N GLN A 338 -23.88 14.40 -5.17
CA GLN A 338 -25.22 13.81 -5.13
C GLN A 338 -25.47 12.83 -6.29
N ARG A 339 -25.00 13.16 -7.51
CA ARG A 339 -25.08 12.26 -8.66
C ARG A 339 -24.28 10.99 -8.39
N ILE A 340 -23.02 11.11 -7.95
CA ILE A 340 -22.16 9.97 -7.64
C ILE A 340 -22.77 9.10 -6.53
N GLU A 341 -23.30 9.69 -5.47
CA GLU A 341 -23.99 8.99 -4.39
C GLU A 341 -25.13 8.13 -4.95
N ASN A 342 -26.01 8.70 -5.76
CA ASN A 342 -27.11 7.99 -6.38
C ASN A 342 -26.65 6.82 -7.28
N GLU A 343 -25.54 7.01 -7.99
CA GLU A 343 -24.95 6.00 -8.87
C GLU A 343 -24.33 4.83 -8.09
N ILE A 344 -23.96 5.03 -6.82
CA ILE A 344 -23.33 4.00 -5.98
C ILE A 344 -24.28 3.34 -4.95
N LEU A 345 -25.47 3.89 -4.69
CA LEU A 345 -26.40 3.40 -3.66
C LEU A 345 -26.78 1.91 -3.80
N ASN A 346 -26.97 1.41 -5.02
CA ASN A 346 -27.43 0.03 -5.29
C ASN A 346 -26.36 -0.85 -5.94
N VAL A 347 -25.11 -0.43 -5.87
CA VAL A 347 -23.97 -1.12 -6.48
C VAL A 347 -23.55 -2.32 -5.62
N LYS A 348 -23.21 -3.44 -6.25
CA LYS A 348 -22.74 -4.65 -5.55
C LYS A 348 -21.23 -4.65 -5.35
N MET A 349 -20.49 -4.00 -6.26
CA MET A 349 -19.04 -3.89 -6.17
C MET A 349 -18.55 -2.49 -6.54
N ILE A 350 -17.68 -1.92 -5.71
CA ILE A 350 -16.97 -0.68 -6.01
C ILE A 350 -15.47 -0.93 -5.93
N VAL A 351 -14.74 -0.55 -6.98
CA VAL A 351 -13.27 -0.48 -6.95
C VAL A 351 -12.87 0.98 -7.08
N TRP A 352 -12.29 1.54 -6.01
CA TRP A 352 -11.92 2.95 -5.94
C TRP A 352 -10.40 3.11 -5.89
N ASN A 353 -9.84 3.80 -6.89
CA ASN A 353 -8.42 4.14 -6.95
C ASN A 353 -8.19 5.65 -7.16
N GLY A 354 -7.74 6.34 -6.10
CA GLY A 354 -7.28 7.73 -6.14
C GLY A 354 -8.25 8.72 -5.47
N THR A 355 -7.73 9.84 -4.97
CA THR A 355 -8.54 10.88 -4.32
C THR A 355 -9.42 11.61 -5.32
N ILE A 356 -10.63 11.98 -4.92
CA ILE A 356 -11.62 12.64 -5.80
C ILE A 356 -11.59 14.17 -5.72
N GLY A 357 -10.81 14.70 -4.76
CA GLY A 357 -10.59 16.12 -4.49
C GLY A 357 -9.39 16.31 -3.55
N TYR A 358 -9.09 17.56 -3.21
CA TYR A 358 -8.04 17.97 -2.28
C TYR A 358 -8.56 18.19 -0.86
#